data_AF-A0AAD3MM70-F1
#
_entry.id   AF-A0AAD3MM70-F1
#
_cell.length_a   1.000
_cell.length_b   1.000
_cell.length_c   1.000
_cell.angle_alpha   90.00
_cell.angle_beta   90.00
_cell.angle_gamma   90.00
#
_symmetry.space_group_name_H-M   'P 1'
#
loop_
_entity.id
_entity.type
_entity.pdbx_description
1 polymer ?
#
loop_
_entity_poly.entity_id
_entity_poly.type
_entity_poly.pdbx_seq_one_letter_code
_entity_poly.pdbx_strand_id
1 'polypeptide(L)'
;MGIKEMFSLARVPSILMLGAIYVTYVLIGGVVFWELEGDLGQKDISRLLLKKKRVLMTYTCLNQEGLEEVAQIVQEASKVGLSLKGNYTTDGFWKFTSSAVFAATVVTTIG
;
A
#
# COMPACT_ATOMS: atom_id res chain seq x y z
N MET A 1 10.51 50.50 -7.16
CA MET A 1 9.48 49.44 -7.00
C MET A 1 9.21 48.86 -8.38
N GLY A 2 10.04 47.92 -8.88
CA GLY A 2 9.95 47.58 -10.32
C GLY A 2 10.58 46.25 -10.77
N ILE A 3 11.72 45.83 -10.22
CA ILE A 3 12.37 44.60 -10.72
C ILE A 3 11.89 43.35 -9.95
N LYS A 4 11.69 43.48 -8.62
CA LYS A 4 11.26 42.38 -7.75
C LYS A 4 9.81 41.93 -8.04
N GLU A 5 8.93 42.87 -8.41
CA GLU A 5 7.56 42.56 -8.81
C GLU A 5 7.47 41.93 -10.20
N MET A 6 8.24 42.39 -11.19
CA MET A 6 8.31 41.73 -12.51
C MET A 6 8.81 40.28 -12.41
N PHE A 7 9.85 40.03 -11.61
CA PHE A 7 10.33 38.65 -11.37
C PHE A 7 9.30 37.80 -10.64
N SER A 8 8.54 38.37 -9.70
CA SER A 8 7.44 37.68 -9.03
C SER A 8 6.30 37.35 -10.01
N LEU A 9 5.90 38.32 -10.83
CA LEU A 9 4.82 38.19 -11.82
C LEU A 9 5.15 37.20 -12.93
N ALA A 10 6.43 37.06 -13.32
CA ALA A 10 6.88 36.07 -14.30
C ALA A 10 7.07 34.66 -13.70
N ARG A 11 7.35 34.57 -12.38
CA ARG A 11 7.56 33.29 -11.68
C ARG A 11 6.25 32.55 -11.39
N VAL A 12 5.18 33.27 -11.09
CA VAL A 12 3.83 32.70 -10.87
C VAL A 12 3.29 31.91 -12.07
N PRO A 13 3.27 32.43 -13.31
CA PRO A 13 2.83 31.68 -14.49
C PRO A 13 3.75 30.51 -14.82
N SER A 14 5.05 30.63 -14.53
CA SER A 14 6.00 29.52 -14.67
C SER A 14 5.71 28.36 -13.71
N ILE A 15 5.42 28.65 -12.44
CA ILE A 15 5.02 27.64 -11.44
C ILE A 15 3.69 27.00 -11.82
N LEU A 16 2.72 27.79 -12.28
CA LEU A 16 1.41 27.28 -12.70
C LEU A 16 1.53 26.33 -13.91
N MET A 17 2.38 26.67 -14.88
CA MET A 17 2.68 25.81 -16.02
C MET A 17 3.34 24.49 -15.58
N LEU A 18 4.35 24.54 -14.70
CA LEU A 18 4.99 23.35 -14.15
C LEU A 18 3.99 22.48 -13.36
N GLY A 19 3.11 23.11 -12.59
CA GLY A 19 2.03 22.42 -11.88
C GLY A 19 1.07 21.70 -12.82
N ALA A 20 0.66 22.34 -13.92
CA ALA A 20 -0.21 21.72 -14.93
C ALA A 20 0.47 20.52 -15.62
N ILE A 21 1.76 20.65 -15.97
CA ILE A 21 2.55 19.54 -16.53
C ILE A 21 2.65 18.40 -15.53
N TYR A 22 2.95 18.69 -14.26
CA TYR A 22 3.04 17.70 -13.20
C TYR A 22 1.72 16.95 -12.99
N VAL A 23 0.60 17.67 -12.91
CA VAL A 23 -0.73 17.05 -12.80
C VAL A 23 -1.02 16.16 -14.01
N THR A 24 -0.73 16.63 -15.22
CA THR A 24 -0.91 15.83 -16.44
C THR A 24 -0.06 14.56 -16.39
N TYR A 25 1.20 14.66 -15.97
CA TYR A 25 2.11 13.53 -15.81
C TYR A 25 1.58 12.50 -14.80
N VAL A 26 1.11 12.95 -13.63
CA VAL A 26 0.54 12.07 -12.60
C VAL A 26 -0.72 11.37 -13.10
N LEU A 27 -1.59 12.07 -13.84
CA LEU A 27 -2.80 11.47 -14.42
C LEU A 27 -2.47 10.39 -15.45
N ILE A 28 -1.50 10.65 -16.34
CA ILE A 28 -1.04 9.65 -17.31
C ILE A 28 -0.47 8.43 -16.58
N GLY A 29 0.38 8.65 -15.56
CA GLY A 29 0.90 7.56 -14.73
C GLY A 29 -0.20 6.74 -14.07
N GLY A 30 -1.24 7.40 -13.56
CA GLY A 30 -2.42 6.76 -12.98
C GLY A 30 -3.16 5.87 -13.96
N VAL A 31 -3.37 6.33 -15.20
CA VAL A 31 -4.02 5.53 -16.26
C VAL A 31 -3.17 4.31 -16.62
N VAL A 32 -1.85 4.49 -16.77
CA VAL A 32 -0.93 3.39 -17.09
C VAL A 32 -0.95 2.32 -15.99
N PHE A 33 -0.85 2.72 -14.72
CA PHE A 33 -0.93 1.75 -13.61
C PHE A 33 -2.30 1.10 -13.49
N TRP A 34 -3.38 1.83 -13.77
CA TRP A 34 -4.72 1.26 -13.75
C TRP A 34 -4.88 0.16 -14.80
N GLU A 35 -4.40 0.36 -16.02
CA GLU A 35 -4.45 -0.67 -17.06
C GLU A 35 -3.55 -1.89 -16.72
N LEU A 36 -2.35 -1.64 -16.19
CA LEU A 36 -1.40 -2.72 -15.87
C LEU A 36 -1.84 -3.56 -14.65
N GLU A 37 -2.26 -2.90 -13.57
CA GLU A 37 -2.57 -3.56 -12.29
C GLU A 37 -4.07 -3.88 -12.16
N GLY A 38 -4.95 -3.23 -12.92
CA GLY A 38 -6.41 -3.38 -12.80
C GLY A 38 -6.91 -4.78 -13.13
N ASP A 39 -6.44 -5.37 -14.23
CA ASP A 39 -6.80 -6.74 -14.63
C ASP A 39 -6.21 -7.79 -13.66
N LEU A 40 -4.98 -7.57 -13.19
CA LEU A 40 -4.35 -8.43 -12.18
C LEU A 40 -5.16 -8.41 -10.87
N GLY A 41 -5.59 -7.24 -10.43
CA GLY A 41 -6.46 -7.08 -9.26
C GLY A 41 -7.76 -7.86 -9.38
N GLN A 42 -8.45 -7.80 -10.53
CA GLN A 42 -9.68 -8.55 -10.77
C GLN A 42 -9.47 -10.08 -10.74
N LYS A 43 -8.36 -10.56 -11.32
CA LYS A 43 -7.99 -11.98 -11.29
C LYS A 43 -7.71 -12.45 -9.86
N ASP A 44 -7.04 -11.65 -9.05
CA ASP A 44 -6.78 -11.98 -7.65
C ASP A 44 -8.04 -11.98 -6.81
N ILE A 45 -8.97 -11.05 -7.01
CA ILE A 45 -10.29 -11.08 -6.36
C ILE A 45 -11.02 -12.39 -6.69
N SER A 46 -11.08 -12.75 -7.98
CA SER A 46 -11.75 -13.98 -8.42
C SER A 46 -11.11 -15.24 -7.79
N ARG A 47 -9.78 -15.28 -7.75
CA ARG A 47 -9.02 -16.36 -7.11
C ARG A 47 -9.26 -16.43 -5.60
N LEU A 48 -9.31 -15.29 -4.92
CA LEU A 48 -9.60 -15.20 -3.49
C LEU A 48 -11.02 -15.69 -3.18
N LEU A 49 -12.01 -15.31 -3.97
CA LEU A 49 -13.40 -15.79 -3.80
C LEU A 49 -13.50 -17.30 -3.99
N LEU A 50 -12.78 -17.88 -4.95
CA LEU A 50 -12.72 -19.33 -5.15
C LEU A 50 -12.06 -20.03 -3.96
N LYS A 51 -10.96 -19.50 -3.43
CA LYS A 51 -10.30 -20.03 -2.23
C LYS A 51 -11.22 -19.95 -1.00
N LYS A 52 -11.90 -18.82 -0.79
CA LYS A 52 -12.89 -18.63 0.27
C LYS A 52 -13.98 -19.69 0.23
N LYS A 53 -14.61 -19.88 -0.95
CA LYS A 53 -15.63 -20.93 -1.15
C LYS A 53 -15.08 -22.33 -0.85
N ARG A 54 -13.86 -22.64 -1.31
CA ARG A 54 -13.21 -23.93 -1.04
C ARG A 54 -13.03 -24.18 0.46
N VAL A 55 -12.58 -23.18 1.21
CA VAL A 55 -12.39 -23.28 2.66
C VAL A 55 -13.72 -23.56 3.37
N LEU A 56 -14.77 -22.79 3.06
CA LEU A 56 -16.11 -22.99 3.64
C LEU A 56 -16.72 -24.36 3.29
N MET A 57 -16.46 -24.88 2.09
CA MET A 57 -16.90 -26.22 1.68
C MET A 57 -16.10 -27.34 2.35
N THR A 58 -14.83 -27.10 2.67
CA THR A 58 -13.95 -28.10 3.33
C THR A 58 -14.23 -28.17 4.82
N TYR A 59 -14.54 -27.02 5.44
CA TYR A 59 -14.81 -26.89 6.87
C TYR A 59 -16.26 -26.44 7.07
N THR A 60 -17.20 -27.38 6.98
CA THR A 60 -18.63 -27.10 7.11
C THR A 60 -19.06 -26.62 8.50
N CYS A 61 -18.19 -26.76 9.51
CA CYS A 61 -18.39 -26.21 10.84
C CYS A 61 -18.04 -24.71 10.94
N LEU A 62 -17.39 -24.14 9.93
CA LEU A 62 -16.97 -22.74 9.89
C LEU A 62 -17.99 -21.92 9.11
N ASN A 63 -18.69 -21.02 9.82
CA ASN A 63 -19.62 -20.08 9.20
C ASN A 63 -18.89 -18.87 8.61
N GLN A 64 -19.61 -18.11 7.78
CA GLN A 64 -19.10 -16.91 7.13
C GLN A 64 -18.56 -15.88 8.13
N GLU A 65 -19.27 -15.67 9.24
CA GLU A 65 -18.89 -14.76 10.33
C GLU A 65 -17.59 -15.22 11.02
N GLY A 66 -17.48 -16.52 11.35
CA GLY A 66 -16.27 -17.06 11.97
C GLY A 66 -15.05 -16.96 11.05
N LEU A 67 -15.23 -17.12 9.74
CA LEU A 67 -14.14 -16.91 8.77
C LEU A 67 -13.71 -15.44 8.71
N GLU A 68 -14.65 -14.50 8.83
CA GLU A 68 -14.34 -13.07 8.88
C GLU A 68 -13.62 -12.68 10.17
N GLU A 69 -14.02 -13.23 11.31
CA GLU A 69 -13.34 -13.03 12.59
C GLU A 69 -11.89 -13.54 12.55
N VAL A 70 -11.66 -14.75 12.03
CA VAL A 70 -10.30 -15.28 11.83
C VAL A 70 -9.49 -14.39 10.88
N ALA A 71 -10.11 -13.90 9.79
CA ALA A 71 -9.44 -12.99 8.86
C ALA A 71 -9.06 -11.66 9.53
N GLN A 72 -9.91 -11.12 10.40
CA GLN A 72 -9.62 -9.92 11.19
C GLN A 72 -8.44 -10.15 12.13
N ILE A 73 -8.42 -11.26 12.87
CA ILE A 73 -7.30 -11.62 13.77
C ILE A 73 -5.98 -11.72 12.98
N VAL A 74 -6.00 -12.39 11.83
CA VAL A 74 -4.81 -12.50 10.95
C VAL A 74 -4.38 -11.13 10.42
N GLN A 75 -5.33 -10.27 10.06
CA GLN A 75 -5.04 -8.91 9.59
C GLN A 75 -4.43 -8.06 10.70
N GLU A 76 -4.95 -8.12 11.93
CA GLU A 76 -4.41 -7.40 13.08
C GLU A 76 -3.00 -7.86 13.42
N ALA A 77 -2.76 -9.17 13.48
CA ALA A 77 -1.43 -9.74 13.68
C ALA A 77 -0.44 -9.30 12.58
N SER A 78 -0.86 -9.34 11.31
CA SER A 78 -0.03 -8.92 10.19
C SER A 78 0.31 -7.43 10.23
N LYS A 79 -0.60 -6.56 10.67
CA LYS A 79 -0.36 -5.10 10.81
C LYS A 79 0.78 -4.80 11.79
N VAL A 80 0.93 -5.60 12.84
CA VAL A 80 2.00 -5.46 13.84
C VAL A 80 3.24 -6.28 13.50
N GLY A 81 3.28 -6.91 12.31
CA GLY A 81 4.41 -7.72 11.84
C GLY A 81 4.52 -9.08 12.52
N LEU A 82 3.44 -9.56 13.15
CA LEU A 82 3.38 -10.90 13.75
C LEU A 82 2.88 -11.92 12.73
N SER A 83 3.58 -13.05 12.65
CA SER A 83 3.14 -14.20 11.86
C SER A 83 2.38 -15.17 12.75
N LEU A 84 1.15 -15.51 12.36
CA LEU A 84 0.36 -16.57 13.00
C LEU A 84 0.65 -17.97 12.41
N LYS A 85 1.70 -18.09 11.59
CA LYS A 85 2.07 -19.35 10.94
C LYS A 85 2.96 -20.18 11.88
N GLY A 86 2.40 -21.23 12.48
CA GLY A 86 3.11 -22.18 13.34
C GLY A 86 2.73 -22.05 14.82
N ASN A 87 3.41 -22.82 15.68
CA ASN A 87 3.17 -22.85 17.14
C ASN A 87 4.10 -21.89 17.93
N TYR A 88 4.76 -20.97 17.23
CA TYR A 88 5.65 -19.99 17.81
C TYR A 88 5.25 -18.62 17.25
N THR A 89 4.83 -17.70 18.11
CA THR A 89 4.88 -16.28 17.79
C THR A 89 6.37 -15.95 17.69
N THR A 90 6.91 -15.83 16.48
CA THR A 90 8.31 -15.43 16.28
C THR A 90 8.60 -14.18 17.10
N ASP A 91 9.72 -14.18 17.83
CA ASP A 91 10.31 -12.96 18.42
C ASP A 91 10.10 -11.80 17.45
N GLY A 92 9.45 -10.75 17.92
CA GLY A 92 8.94 -9.67 17.09
C GLY A 92 9.98 -9.11 16.11
N PHE A 93 9.49 -8.47 15.04
CA PHE A 93 10.29 -7.87 13.98
C PHE A 93 11.43 -6.95 14.49
N TRP A 94 11.34 -6.43 15.70
CA TRP A 94 12.26 -5.47 16.31
C TRP A 94 13.47 -6.12 17.02
N LYS A 95 14.39 -6.69 16.24
CA LYS A 95 15.74 -7.08 16.69
C LYS A 95 16.74 -5.98 16.33
N PHE A 96 17.90 -5.93 16.99
CA PHE A 96 18.90 -4.87 16.75
C PHE A 96 19.19 -4.63 15.25
N THR A 97 19.41 -5.69 14.48
CA THR A 97 19.70 -5.61 13.04
C THR A 97 18.55 -5.03 12.23
N SER A 98 17.32 -5.50 12.41
CA SER A 98 16.15 -5.00 11.68
C SER A 98 15.80 -3.57 12.11
N SER A 99 15.94 -3.23 13.39
CA SER A 99 15.80 -1.85 13.88
C SER A 99 16.82 -0.89 13.27
N ALA A 100 18.07 -1.33 13.10
CA ALA A 100 19.11 -0.52 12.47
C ALA A 100 18.83 -0.28 10.97
N VAL A 101 18.36 -1.31 10.25
CA VAL A 101 17.94 -1.16 8.84
C VAL A 101 16.74 -0.23 8.71
N PHE A 102 15.75 -0.35 9.61
CA PHE A 102 14.63 0.58 9.65
C PHE A 102 15.09 2.03 9.86
N ALA A 103 16.00 2.28 10.81
CA ALA A 103 16.56 3.62 10.99
C ALA A 103 17.25 4.15 9.71
N ALA A 104 17.96 3.29 8.97
CA ALA A 104 18.57 3.67 7.70
C ALA A 104 17.52 4.05 6.64
N THR A 105 16.40 3.32 6.53
CA THR A 105 15.31 3.65 5.58
C THR A 105 14.67 5.01 5.88
N VAL A 106 14.57 5.38 7.16
CA VAL A 106 14.06 6.69 7.60
C VAL A 106 15.04 7.80 7.23
N VAL A 107 16.32 7.65 7.55
CA VAL A 107 17.35 8.68 7.26
C VAL A 107 17.53 8.88 5.75
N THR A 108 17.41 7.81 4.97
CA THR A 108 17.55 7.86 3.50
C THR A 108 16.26 8.26 2.79
N THR A 109 15.17 8.52 3.52
CA THR A 109 13.84 8.88 2.98
C THR A 109 13.24 7.82 2.04
N ILE A 110 13.71 6.57 2.14
CA ILE A 110 13.15 5.43 1.41
C ILE A 110 11.76 5.10 1.97
N GLY A 111 11.65 5.01 3.30
CA GLY A 111 10.43 4.60 4.00
C GLY A 111 10.19 3.11 3.88
#